data_AF-A0A524GN78-F1
#
_entry.id   AF-A0A524GN78-F1
#
_cell.length_a   1.000
_cell.length_b   1.000
_cell.length_c   1.000
_cell.angle_alpha   90.00
_cell.angle_beta   90.00
_cell.angle_gamma   90.00
#
_symmetry.space_group_name_H-M   'P 1'
#
loop_
_entity.id
_entity.type
_entity.pdbx_description
1 polymer ?
#
loop_
_entity_poly.entity_id
_entity_poly.type
_entity_poly.pdbx_seq_one_letter_code
_entity_poly.pdbx_strand_id
1 'polypeptide(L)'
;MLITAITGSLAAGLAWDNALDVRRTTVLLFHEQGMQVALGAESWIRNILRDDGIESQTDHLGELWASELPGLPVDNGSVQGAVTGNIIDLQGRFNVNNLIDQNGKVDNDVLEQFQRLLV
;
A
#
# COMPACT_ATOMS: atom_id res chain seq x y z
N MET A 1 4.75 12.22 55.09
CA MET A 1 5.27 12.92 53.90
C MET A 1 6.17 12.05 53.02
N LEU A 2 7.07 11.22 53.59
CA LEU A 2 7.91 10.30 52.78
C LEU A 2 7.12 9.17 52.10
N ILE A 3 6.25 8.47 52.84
CA ILE A 3 5.43 7.38 52.29
C ILE A 3 4.53 7.90 51.19
N THR A 4 3.86 9.04 51.40
CA THR A 4 3.00 9.68 50.40
C THR A 4 3.77 10.11 49.16
N ALA A 5 5.00 10.61 49.30
CA ALA A 5 5.84 10.96 48.17
C ALA A 5 6.26 9.72 47.35
N ILE A 6 6.62 8.63 48.00
CA ILE A 6 6.98 7.35 47.36
C ILE A 6 5.77 6.70 46.69
N THR A 7 4.61 6.68 47.35
CA THR A 7 3.37 6.16 46.77
C THR A 7 2.93 7.02 45.58
N GLY A 8 3.04 8.35 45.68
CA GLY A 8 2.73 9.26 44.59
C GLY A 8 3.64 9.07 43.38
N SER A 9 4.95 8.90 43.58
CA SER A 9 5.89 8.69 42.47
C SER A 9 5.70 7.32 41.80
N LEU A 10 5.45 6.26 42.58
CA LEU A 10 5.12 4.93 42.04
C LEU A 10 3.82 4.96 41.22
N ALA A 11 2.77 5.58 41.75
CA ALA A 11 1.50 5.70 41.04
C ALA A 11 1.64 6.49 39.73
N ALA A 12 2.44 7.57 39.74
CA ALA A 12 2.71 8.35 38.54
C ALA A 12 3.50 7.56 37.49
N GLY A 13 4.49 6.76 37.90
CA GLY A 13 5.24 5.88 36.99
C GLY A 13 4.34 4.83 36.34
N LEU A 14 3.53 4.13 37.15
CA LEU A 14 2.57 3.14 36.64
C LEU A 14 1.54 3.73 35.66
N ALA A 15 1.03 4.93 35.97
CA ALA A 15 0.10 5.63 35.09
C ALA A 15 0.75 6.01 33.74
N TRP A 16 2.03 6.42 33.75
CA TRP A 16 2.77 6.74 32.54
C TRP A 16 3.01 5.51 31.66
N ASP A 17 3.48 4.42 32.26
CA ASP A 17 3.72 3.17 31.53
C ASP A 17 2.42 2.63 30.91
N ASN A 18 1.33 2.66 31.68
CA ASN A 18 0.01 2.27 31.16
C ASN A 18 -0.44 3.13 29.98
N ALA A 19 -0.27 4.46 30.06
CA ALA A 19 -0.62 5.36 28.96
C ALA A 19 0.22 5.07 27.70
N LEU A 20 1.50 4.73 27.87
CA LEU A 20 2.39 4.38 26.77
C LEU A 20 1.98 3.06 26.11
N ASP A 21 1.65 2.05 26.91
CA ASP A 21 1.23 0.73 26.41
C ASP A 21 -0.13 0.79 25.70
N VAL A 22 -1.08 1.57 26.22
CA VAL A 22 -2.34 1.86 25.52
C VAL A 22 -2.05 2.51 24.17
N ARG A 23 -1.21 3.55 24.14
CA ARG A 23 -0.87 4.24 22.89
C ARG A 23 -0.21 3.30 21.87
N ARG A 24 0.73 2.46 22.29
CA ARG A 24 1.39 1.47 21.40
C ARG A 24 0.36 0.51 20.82
N THR A 25 -0.51 -0.04 21.67
CA THR A 25 -1.55 -0.99 21.26
C THR A 25 -2.50 -0.35 20.27
N THR A 26 -2.95 0.88 20.53
CA THR A 26 -3.81 1.64 19.62
C THR A 26 -3.15 1.88 18.26
N VAL A 27 -1.86 2.23 18.22
CA VAL A 27 -1.13 2.42 16.95
C VAL A 27 -1.04 1.12 16.16
N LEU A 28 -0.76 -0.01 16.83
CA LEU A 28 -0.72 -1.32 16.17
C LEU A 28 -2.09 -1.70 15.59
N LEU A 29 -3.17 -1.52 16.35
CA LEU A 29 -4.52 -1.79 15.88
C LEU A 29 -4.90 -0.95 14.64
N PHE A 30 -4.58 0.35 14.64
CA PHE A 30 -4.85 1.20 13.49
C PHE A 30 -3.99 0.83 12.27
N HIS A 31 -2.74 0.41 12.49
CA HIS A 31 -1.89 -0.08 11.41
C HIS A 31 -2.46 -1.36 10.79
N GLU A 32 -2.82 -2.35 11.60
CA GLU A 32 -3.44 -3.59 11.13
C GLU A 32 -4.75 -3.33 10.39
N GLN A 33 -5.58 -2.42 10.91
CA GLN A 33 -6.80 -2.01 10.23
C GLN A 33 -6.53 -1.35 8.87
N GLY A 34 -5.53 -0.46 8.78
CA GLY A 34 -5.09 0.12 7.52
C GLY A 34 -4.62 -0.94 6.51
N MET A 35 -3.90 -1.96 6.97
CA MET A 35 -3.49 -3.09 6.14
C MET A 35 -4.69 -3.91 5.63
N GLN A 36 -5.68 -4.19 6.46
CA GLN A 36 -6.90 -4.90 6.04
C GLN A 36 -7.70 -4.10 5.00
N VAL A 37 -7.77 -2.78 5.18
CA VAL A 37 -8.41 -1.89 4.21
C VAL A 37 -7.64 -1.92 2.87
N ALA A 38 -6.30 -1.88 2.89
CA ALA A 38 -5.49 -1.99 1.68
C ALA A 38 -5.70 -3.33 0.95
N LEU A 39 -5.69 -4.46 1.68
CA LEU A 39 -5.97 -5.79 1.12
C LEU A 39 -7.39 -5.89 0.53
N GLY A 40 -8.36 -5.24 1.17
CA GLY A 40 -9.72 -5.13 0.66
C GLY A 40 -9.78 -4.35 -0.66
N ALA A 41 -9.07 -3.22 -0.73
CA ALA A 41 -8.96 -2.42 -1.95
C ALA A 41 -8.28 -3.21 -3.09
N GLU A 42 -7.18 -3.93 -2.81
CA GLU A 42 -6.53 -4.79 -3.80
C GLU A 42 -7.44 -5.93 -4.28
N SER A 43 -8.23 -6.53 -3.39
CA SER A 43 -9.17 -7.59 -3.75
C SER A 43 -10.32 -7.07 -4.63
N TRP A 44 -10.78 -5.84 -4.38
CA TRP A 44 -11.73 -5.16 -5.25
C TRP A 44 -11.12 -4.86 -6.64
N ILE A 45 -9.90 -4.32 -6.68
CA ILE A 45 -9.16 -4.10 -7.93
C ILE A 45 -8.99 -5.42 -8.72
N ARG A 46 -8.70 -6.52 -8.03
CA ARG A 46 -8.60 -7.85 -8.67
C ARG A 46 -9.89 -8.26 -9.38
N ASN A 47 -11.06 -7.93 -8.81
CA ASN A 47 -12.32 -8.20 -9.48
C ASN A 47 -12.49 -7.34 -10.73
N ILE A 48 -12.15 -6.04 -10.67
CA ILE A 48 -12.17 -5.15 -11.85
C ILE A 48 -11.32 -5.73 -12.97
N LEU A 49 -10.06 -6.09 -12.68
CA LEU A 49 -9.14 -6.64 -13.67
C LEU A 49 -9.56 -8.02 -14.20
N ARG A 50 -10.18 -8.85 -13.34
CA ARG A 50 -10.71 -10.15 -13.78
C ARG A 50 -11.87 -9.97 -14.76
N ASP A 51 -12.80 -9.08 -14.42
CA ASP A 51 -13.98 -8.85 -15.24
C ASP A 51 -13.56 -8.20 -16.58
N ASP A 52 -12.60 -7.28 -16.56
CA ASP A 52 -11.95 -6.70 -17.75
C ASP A 52 -11.31 -7.78 -18.66
N GLY A 53 -10.52 -8.70 -18.09
CA GLY A 53 -9.91 -9.79 -18.86
C GLY A 53 -10.88 -10.86 -19.39
N ILE A 54 -12.14 -10.86 -18.92
CA ILE A 54 -13.22 -11.67 -19.51
C ILE A 54 -13.85 -10.95 -20.70
N GLU A 55 -13.97 -9.62 -20.62
CA GLU A 55 -14.63 -8.78 -21.63
C GLU A 55 -13.69 -8.37 -22.78
N SER A 56 -12.39 -8.24 -22.51
CA SER A 56 -11.35 -7.76 -23.43
C SER A 56 -10.20 -8.76 -23.59
N GLN A 57 -9.44 -8.62 -24.67
CA GLN A 57 -8.19 -9.35 -24.94
C GLN A 57 -6.99 -8.42 -25.09
N THR A 58 -7.20 -7.11 -24.89
CA THR A 58 -6.19 -6.07 -25.10
C THR A 58 -6.30 -5.04 -24.00
N ASP A 59 -5.19 -4.67 -23.36
CA ASP A 59 -5.19 -3.64 -22.34
C ASP A 59 -4.93 -2.25 -22.94
N HIS A 60 -5.72 -1.24 -22.55
CA HIS A 60 -5.50 0.15 -22.95
C HIS A 60 -6.10 1.18 -21.97
N LEU A 61 -5.60 2.43 -22.02
CA LEU A 61 -6.00 3.49 -21.08
C LEU A 61 -7.47 3.97 -21.17
N GLY A 62 -8.25 3.44 -22.13
CA GLY A 62 -9.70 3.69 -22.23
C GLY A 62 -10.58 2.75 -21.38
N GLU A 63 -9.99 1.78 -20.68
CA GLU A 63 -10.72 0.79 -19.88
C GLU A 63 -11.04 1.30 -18.48
N LEU A 64 -11.99 0.62 -17.81
CA LEU A 64 -12.45 0.98 -16.47
C LEU A 64 -11.29 1.00 -15.46
N TRP A 65 -10.39 0.03 -15.52
CA TRP A 65 -9.25 -0.06 -14.60
C TRP A 65 -8.31 1.16 -14.70
N ALA A 66 -8.23 1.80 -15.87
CA ALA A 66 -7.36 2.96 -16.11
C ALA A 66 -8.05 4.30 -15.78
N SER A 67 -9.34 4.28 -15.44
CA SER A 67 -10.12 5.46 -15.08
C SER A 67 -9.97 5.84 -13.60
N GLU A 68 -10.46 7.03 -13.23
CA GLU A 68 -10.52 7.46 -11.84
C GLU A 68 -11.55 6.60 -11.08
N LEU A 69 -11.05 5.71 -10.22
CA LEU A 69 -11.87 4.80 -9.44
C LEU A 69 -12.57 5.54 -8.29
N PRO A 70 -13.85 5.24 -8.01
CA PRO A 70 -14.54 5.83 -6.87
C PRO A 70 -13.84 5.41 -5.56
N GLY A 71 -13.77 6.34 -4.61
CA GLY A 71 -13.20 6.06 -3.29
C GLY A 71 -14.02 5.01 -2.54
N LEU A 72 -13.35 3.98 -2.01
CA LEU A 72 -13.98 2.95 -1.19
C LEU A 72 -14.22 3.52 0.21
N PRO A 73 -15.47 3.60 0.70
CA PRO A 73 -15.75 4.16 2.01
C PRO A 73 -15.14 3.27 3.10
N VAL A 74 -14.48 3.91 4.06
CA VAL A 74 -14.01 3.29 5.29
C VAL A 74 -14.76 3.94 6.43
N ASP A 75 -15.66 3.17 7.03
CA ASP A 75 -16.36 3.55 8.25
C ASP A 75 -16.16 2.46 9.29
N ASN A 76 -15.27 2.74 10.22
CA ASN A 76 -15.28 2.06 11.50
C ASN A 76 -15.46 3.15 12.56
N GLY A 77 -16.09 2.86 13.69
CA GLY A 77 -16.44 3.87 14.71
C GLY A 77 -15.29 4.76 15.24
N SER A 78 -14.04 4.51 14.82
CA SER A 78 -12.84 5.31 15.11
C SER A 78 -12.25 6.05 13.89
N VAL A 79 -12.54 5.64 12.65
CA VAL A 79 -12.02 6.23 11.40
C VAL A 79 -13.13 6.31 10.36
N GLN A 80 -13.42 7.53 9.90
CA GLN A 80 -14.29 7.82 8.76
C GLN A 80 -13.46 8.42 7.62
N GLY A 81 -13.62 7.88 6.42
CA GLY A 81 -12.93 8.37 5.24
C GLY A 81 -13.19 7.51 4.01
N ALA A 82 -12.31 7.63 3.02
CA ALA A 82 -12.33 6.79 1.84
C ALA A 82 -10.89 6.41 1.44
N VAL A 83 -10.73 5.23 0.86
CA VAL A 83 -9.50 4.81 0.19
C VAL A 83 -9.64 5.08 -1.29
N THR A 84 -8.70 5.84 -1.82
CA THR A 84 -8.61 6.19 -3.24
C THR A 84 -7.30 5.66 -3.80
N GLY A 85 -7.26 5.42 -5.11
CA GLY A 85 -6.06 4.98 -5.79
C GLY A 85 -6.24 4.94 -7.29
N ASN A 86 -5.16 4.63 -7.99
CA ASN A 86 -5.12 4.47 -9.43
C ASN A 86 -4.33 3.21 -9.79
N ILE A 87 -4.71 2.58 -10.90
CA ILE A 87 -4.01 1.42 -11.45
C ILE A 87 -3.10 1.93 -12.57
N ILE A 88 -1.89 1.37 -12.66
CA ILE A 88 -0.92 1.72 -13.70
C ILE A 88 -0.42 0.44 -14.33
N ASP A 89 -0.48 0.37 -15.66
CA ASP A 89 0.20 -0.70 -16.40
C ASP A 89 1.72 -0.48 -16.36
N LEU A 90 2.43 -1.46 -15.80
CA LEU A 90 3.89 -1.46 -15.74
C LEU A 90 4.53 -1.96 -17.04
N GLN A 91 3.80 -2.68 -17.91
CA GLN A 91 4.27 -3.09 -19.24
C GLN A 91 4.40 -1.91 -20.21
N GLY A 92 3.69 -0.80 -19.96
CA GLY A 92 3.91 0.48 -20.65
C GLY A 92 5.24 1.18 -20.34
N ARG A 93 6.09 0.60 -19.47
CA ARG A 93 7.42 1.14 -19.11
C ARG A 93 8.54 0.23 -19.61
N PHE A 94 9.74 0.79 -19.77
CA PHE A 94 10.92 -0.01 -20.08
C PHE A 94 11.26 -0.96 -18.92
N ASN A 95 11.27 -2.27 -19.18
CA ASN A 95 11.63 -3.29 -18.19
C ASN A 95 13.15 -3.47 -18.11
N VAL A 96 13.76 -2.93 -17.06
CA VAL A 96 15.22 -3.03 -16.82
C VAL A 96 15.72 -4.47 -16.68
N ASN A 97 14.85 -5.42 -16.33
CA ASN A 97 15.23 -6.83 -16.23
C ASN A 97 15.52 -7.45 -17.61
N ASN A 98 15.07 -6.83 -18.71
CA ASN A 98 15.34 -7.32 -20.07
C ASN A 98 16.76 -7.01 -20.56
N LEU A 99 17.56 -6.25 -19.79
CA LEU A 99 18.95 -5.94 -20.16
C LEU A 99 19.87 -7.18 -20.19
N ILE A 100 19.47 -8.24 -19.48
CA ILE A 100 20.22 -9.50 -19.41
C ILE A 100 19.34 -10.61 -19.98
N ASP A 101 19.88 -11.36 -20.94
CA ASP A 101 19.22 -12.49 -21.58
C ASP A 101 19.16 -13.72 -20.65
N GLN A 102 18.43 -14.74 -21.08
CA GLN A 102 18.31 -16.02 -20.37
C GLN A 102 19.63 -16.76 -20.10
N ASN A 103 20.71 -16.39 -20.81
CA ASN A 103 22.04 -16.97 -20.65
C ASN A 103 22.93 -16.13 -19.72
N GLY A 104 22.41 -15.05 -19.13
CA GLY A 104 23.17 -14.14 -18.29
C GLY A 104 24.06 -13.17 -19.07
N LYS A 105 23.85 -13.02 -20.38
CA LYS A 105 24.59 -12.10 -21.24
C LYS A 105 23.77 -10.83 -21.47
N VAL A 106 24.46 -9.70 -21.66
CA VAL A 106 23.81 -8.45 -22.06
C VAL A 106 23.10 -8.62 -23.40
N ASP A 107 21.82 -8.23 -23.43
CA ASP A 107 21.05 -8.06 -24.66
C ASP A 107 21.39 -6.68 -25.26
N ASN A 108 22.10 -6.69 -26.39
CA ASN A 108 22.58 -5.46 -27.01
C ASN A 108 21.44 -4.61 -27.61
N ASP A 109 20.37 -5.24 -28.09
CA ASP A 109 19.24 -4.53 -28.70
C ASP A 109 18.47 -3.77 -27.61
N VAL A 110 18.25 -4.43 -26.47
CA VAL A 110 17.61 -3.83 -25.29
C VAL A 110 18.51 -2.77 -24.65
N LEU A 111 19.83 -2.98 -24.62
CA LEU A 111 20.78 -1.99 -24.13
C LEU A 111 20.74 -0.71 -24.97
N GLU A 112 20.69 -0.83 -26.30
CA GLU A 112 20.58 0.33 -27.19
C GLU A 112 19.28 1.11 -26.94
N GLN A 113 18.16 0.40 -26.78
CA GLN A 113 16.87 1.02 -26.41
C GLN A 113 16.96 1.77 -25.08
N PHE A 114 17.59 1.16 -24.07
CA PHE A 114 17.79 1.80 -22.76
C PHE A 114 18.65 3.05 -22.88
N GLN A 115 19.73 3.01 -23.65
CA GLN A 115 20.60 4.18 -23.87
C GLN A 115 19.83 5.33 -24.52
N ARG A 116 18.97 5.05 -25.49
CA ARG A 116 18.10 6.06 -26.13
C ARG A 116 17.09 6.68 -25.17
N LEU A 117 16.68 5.97 -24.11
CA LEU A 117 15.78 6.51 -23.09
C LEU A 117 16.45 7.54 -22.17
N LEU A 118 17.79 7.50 -22.06
CA LEU A 118 18.56 8.35 -21.14
C LEU A 118 19.02 9.69 -21.76
N VAL A 119 18.89 9.85 -23.08
CA VAL A 119 19.32 11.03 -23.84
C VAL A 119 18.11 11.86 -24.26
#